data_AF-A0A5N1JB03-F1
#
_entry.id   AF-A0A5N1JB03-F1
#
_cell.length_a   1.000
_cell.length_b   1.000
_cell.length_c   1.000
_cell.angle_alpha   90.00
_cell.angle_beta   90.00
_cell.angle_gamma   90.00
#
_symmetry.space_group_name_H-M   'P 1'
#
loop_
_entity.id
_entity.type
_entity.pdbx_description
1 polymer ?
#
loop_
_entity_poly.entity_id
_entity_poly.type
_entity_poly.pdbx_seq_one_letter_code
_entity_poly.pdbx_strand_id
1 'polypeptide(L)'
;MARKLPARSVAVPKPMGVNFCGEPVPVESGAVAHNLSMALMRNVASQNHLINFRRRAIAQYFPIIEPILKKHRIPDDFKYLAVVESGLKADAVSHKGATGYWQLMPETADELGLKRNDKVDERKDLLKSTDAACRYLRILYRNLGSWTMVAAAYNGGIGRMQSHMKKQQQSNYYFLSMNAETSDYLYKIVAVKEFFQFPGQYLTNNLMASTGNSYERERAEAIAKGLIPAEEPEPVGLAIEPKESLELRFETASVDSLLGTLSKLKASNAVLFKGEVEAELIKPGKVAVGQTWEFKLTKDVVIGDQKLGKNDVLYATVDDVDRQSGQIFLRSTKLVADVDKKSYKLTLICLNPQTGLAGVPLPKADQLKPGGRTWAVSWKVL
;
A
#
# COMPACT_ATOMS: atom_id res chain seq x y z
N MET A 1 45.94 -26.33 -5.22
CA MET A 1 45.10 -25.59 -4.25
C MET A 1 44.25 -24.57 -5.00
N ALA A 2 42.95 -24.82 -5.16
CA ALA A 2 42.04 -23.90 -5.84
C ALA A 2 41.69 -22.74 -4.90
N ARG A 3 42.04 -21.52 -5.30
CA ARG A 3 41.77 -20.28 -4.58
C ARG A 3 40.27 -20.00 -4.63
N LYS A 4 39.55 -20.23 -3.52
CA LYS A 4 38.14 -19.83 -3.38
C LYS A 4 38.02 -18.32 -3.61
N LEU A 5 37.34 -17.92 -4.67
CA LEU A 5 36.93 -16.53 -4.87
C LEU A 5 35.94 -16.15 -3.74
N PRO A 6 36.07 -14.96 -3.13
CA PRO A 6 35.12 -14.52 -2.12
C PRO A 6 33.73 -14.34 -2.74
N ALA A 7 32.70 -14.79 -2.04
CA ALA A 7 31.31 -14.52 -2.41
C ALA A 7 31.10 -13.00 -2.46
N ARG A 8 30.92 -12.45 -3.67
CA ARG A 8 30.50 -11.06 -3.84
C ARG A 8 29.12 -10.90 -3.20
N SER A 9 29.04 -10.17 -2.09
CA SER A 9 27.77 -9.73 -1.53
C SER A 9 27.08 -8.85 -2.57
N VAL A 10 25.96 -9.32 -3.12
CA VAL A 10 25.10 -8.51 -3.98
C VAL A 10 24.43 -7.48 -3.07
N ALA A 11 24.90 -6.23 -3.12
CA ALA A 11 24.25 -5.14 -2.40
C ALA A 11 22.87 -4.92 -3.05
N VAL A 12 21.80 -5.20 -2.31
CA VAL A 12 20.44 -4.84 -2.73
C VAL A 12 20.35 -3.32 -2.69
N PRO A 13 20.02 -2.63 -3.81
CA PRO A 13 19.90 -1.18 -3.80
C PRO A 13 18.82 -0.74 -2.81
N LYS A 14 19.08 0.35 -2.08
CA LYS A 14 18.13 0.89 -1.10
C LYS A 14 16.90 1.42 -1.84
N PRO A 15 15.70 0.88 -1.60
CA PRO A 15 14.48 1.37 -2.24
C PRO A 15 14.20 2.82 -1.81
N MET A 16 13.75 3.68 -2.74
CA MET A 16 13.38 5.07 -2.45
C MET A 16 11.94 5.33 -2.90
N GLY A 17 11.12 5.98 -2.06
CA GLY A 17 9.73 6.31 -2.42
C GLY A 17 8.79 5.10 -2.45
N VAL A 18 9.14 4.01 -1.75
CA VAL A 18 8.31 2.80 -1.69
C VAL A 18 7.01 3.10 -0.96
N ASN A 19 5.90 2.63 -1.53
CA ASN A 19 4.59 2.70 -0.92
C ASN A 19 3.86 1.36 -1.07
N PHE A 20 2.81 1.16 -0.28
CA PHE A 20 1.85 0.08 -0.44
C PHE A 20 0.44 0.66 -0.38
N CYS A 21 -0.33 0.50 -1.45
CA CYS A 21 -1.68 1.05 -1.58
C CYS A 21 -1.76 2.57 -1.36
N GLY A 22 -0.73 3.31 -1.78
CA GLY A 22 -0.60 4.74 -1.54
C GLY A 22 -0.13 5.12 -0.12
N GLU A 23 0.02 4.15 0.79
CA GLU A 23 0.60 4.38 2.12
C GLU A 23 2.14 4.29 2.05
N PRO A 24 2.88 5.31 2.50
CA PRO A 24 4.33 5.31 2.41
C PRO A 24 4.94 4.21 3.28
N VAL A 25 5.94 3.51 2.74
CA VAL A 25 6.81 2.61 3.51
C VAL A 25 8.01 3.44 3.98
N PRO A 26 8.19 3.67 5.30
CA PRO A 26 9.21 4.59 5.83
C PRO A 26 10.61 3.95 5.80
N VAL A 27 11.16 3.79 4.60
CA VAL A 27 12.49 3.19 4.32
C VAL A 27 13.68 4.03 4.81
N GLU A 28 13.41 5.22 5.34
CA GLU A 28 14.35 5.99 6.15
C GLU A 28 14.57 5.39 7.55
N SER A 29 13.58 4.67 8.09
CA SER A 29 13.74 3.93 9.34
C SER A 29 14.66 2.73 9.14
N GLY A 30 15.70 2.62 9.96
CA GLY A 30 16.70 1.55 9.85
C GLY A 30 16.09 0.15 9.94
N ALA A 31 15.10 -0.04 10.84
CA ALA A 31 14.42 -1.32 11.01
C ALA A 31 13.56 -1.68 9.79
N VAL A 32 12.79 -0.71 9.28
CA VAL A 32 11.91 -0.90 8.11
C VAL A 32 12.74 -1.17 6.85
N ALA A 33 13.81 -0.40 6.65
CA ALA A 33 14.75 -0.60 5.56
C ALA A 33 15.43 -1.98 5.62
N HIS A 34 15.83 -2.42 6.82
CA HIS A 34 16.43 -3.73 7.04
C HIS A 34 15.43 -4.85 6.70
N ASN A 35 14.22 -4.80 7.25
CA ASN A 35 13.20 -5.82 7.04
C ASN A 35 12.78 -5.91 5.55
N LEU A 36 12.62 -4.77 4.89
CA LEU A 36 12.36 -4.74 3.45
C LEU A 36 13.52 -5.31 2.64
N SER A 37 14.77 -4.96 2.98
CA SER A 37 15.96 -5.50 2.31
C SER A 37 16.04 -7.02 2.48
N MET A 38 15.75 -7.54 3.68
CA MET A 38 15.70 -8.98 3.94
C MET A 38 14.58 -9.67 3.16
N ALA A 39 13.40 -9.05 3.07
CA ALA A 39 12.30 -9.56 2.27
C ALA A 39 12.66 -9.62 0.78
N LEU A 40 13.31 -8.59 0.24
CA LEU A 40 13.83 -8.58 -1.13
C LEU A 40 14.85 -9.70 -1.34
N MET A 41 15.85 -9.85 -0.44
CA MET A 41 16.84 -10.93 -0.55
C MET A 41 16.20 -12.32 -0.56
N ARG A 42 15.21 -12.57 0.32
CA ARG A 42 14.57 -13.89 0.45
C ARG A 42 13.65 -14.22 -0.72
N ASN A 43 12.91 -13.24 -1.22
CA ASN A 43 11.82 -13.48 -2.16
C ASN A 43 12.18 -13.18 -3.62
N VAL A 44 13.25 -12.41 -3.87
CA VAL A 44 13.57 -11.88 -5.21
C VAL A 44 14.91 -12.38 -5.76
N ALA A 45 15.83 -12.87 -4.93
CA ALA A 45 17.20 -13.17 -5.35
C ALA A 45 17.38 -14.39 -6.30
N SER A 46 16.36 -15.21 -6.56
CA SER A 46 16.44 -16.36 -7.49
C SER A 46 15.90 -16.01 -8.89
N GLN A 47 16.82 -15.65 -9.79
CA GLN A 47 16.54 -14.66 -10.83
C GLN A 47 15.77 -15.12 -12.09
N ASN A 48 15.82 -16.39 -12.51
CA ASN A 48 15.24 -16.79 -13.80
C ASN A 48 13.79 -17.30 -13.71
N HIS A 49 13.44 -18.03 -12.64
CA HIS A 49 12.08 -18.57 -12.48
C HIS A 49 11.06 -17.44 -12.24
N LEU A 50 11.48 -16.39 -11.52
CA LEU A 50 10.64 -15.25 -11.16
C LEU A 50 10.29 -14.38 -12.37
N ILE A 51 11.18 -14.23 -13.37
CA ILE A 51 10.89 -13.47 -14.59
C ILE A 51 9.78 -14.17 -15.41
N ASN A 52 9.92 -15.48 -15.62
CA ASN A 52 8.91 -16.25 -16.35
C ASN A 52 7.59 -16.30 -15.59
N PHE A 53 7.65 -16.45 -14.26
CA PHE A 53 6.46 -16.38 -13.42
C PHE A 53 5.76 -15.02 -13.52
N ARG A 54 6.51 -13.92 -13.43
CA ARG A 54 6.01 -12.56 -13.57
C ARG A 54 5.33 -12.32 -14.92
N ARG A 55 5.95 -12.78 -16.03
CA ARG A 55 5.33 -12.69 -17.36
C ARG A 55 3.99 -13.43 -17.43
N ARG A 56 3.91 -14.63 -16.85
CA ARG A 56 2.65 -15.39 -16.75
C ARG A 56 1.61 -14.67 -15.89
N ALA A 57 2.01 -14.12 -14.75
CA ALA A 57 1.14 -13.33 -13.87
C ALA A 57 0.48 -12.17 -14.63
N ILE A 58 1.28 -11.37 -15.36
CA ILE A 58 0.82 -10.23 -16.17
C ILE A 58 -0.10 -10.67 -17.31
N ALA A 59 0.21 -11.79 -17.98
CA ALA A 59 -0.56 -12.22 -19.15
C ALA A 59 -1.86 -12.95 -18.80
N GLN A 60 -1.91 -13.70 -17.69
CA GLN A 60 -3.00 -14.66 -17.44
C GLN A 60 -3.86 -14.34 -16.22
N TYR A 61 -3.30 -13.71 -15.19
CA TYR A 61 -3.96 -13.58 -13.88
C TYR A 61 -4.36 -12.15 -13.59
N PHE A 62 -3.44 -11.21 -13.75
CA PHE A 62 -3.69 -9.80 -13.48
C PHE A 62 -4.80 -9.17 -14.34
N PRO A 63 -4.95 -9.48 -15.64
CA PRO A 63 -6.09 -8.98 -16.42
C PRO A 63 -7.46 -9.42 -15.89
N ILE A 64 -7.51 -10.47 -15.05
CA ILE A 64 -8.71 -10.94 -14.37
C ILE A 64 -8.84 -10.29 -12.98
N ILE A 65 -7.73 -10.19 -12.23
CA ILE A 65 -7.73 -9.66 -10.86
C ILE A 65 -7.96 -8.14 -10.83
N GLU A 66 -7.27 -7.38 -11.68
CA GLU A 66 -7.26 -5.90 -11.65
C GLU A 66 -8.66 -5.28 -11.81
N PRO A 67 -9.50 -5.71 -12.78
CA PRO A 67 -10.85 -5.17 -12.93
C PRO A 67 -11.75 -5.47 -11.72
N ILE A 68 -11.54 -6.61 -11.04
CA ILE A 68 -12.32 -6.99 -9.85
C ILE A 68 -11.89 -6.14 -8.65
N LEU A 69 -10.59 -5.93 -8.44
CA LEU A 69 -10.09 -5.00 -7.41
C LEU A 69 -10.69 -3.61 -7.62
N LYS A 70 -10.66 -3.12 -8.85
CA LYS A 70 -11.23 -1.83 -9.25
C LYS A 70 -12.73 -1.74 -8.96
N LYS A 71 -13.52 -2.75 -9.37
CA LYS A 71 -14.96 -2.85 -9.07
C LYS A 71 -15.26 -2.71 -7.58
N HIS A 72 -14.43 -3.33 -6.74
CA HIS A 72 -14.59 -3.28 -5.28
C HIS A 72 -13.93 -2.08 -4.61
N ARG A 73 -13.28 -1.19 -5.38
CA ARG A 73 -12.47 -0.06 -4.88
C ARG A 73 -11.36 -0.50 -3.94
N ILE A 74 -10.75 -1.64 -4.25
CA ILE A 74 -9.54 -2.12 -3.59
C ILE A 74 -8.32 -1.61 -4.37
N PRO A 75 -7.28 -1.09 -3.69
CA PRO A 75 -6.04 -0.69 -4.35
C PRO A 75 -5.40 -1.85 -5.12
N ASP A 76 -4.89 -1.54 -6.30
CA ASP A 76 -4.38 -2.51 -7.25
C ASP A 76 -3.19 -3.34 -6.71
N ASP A 77 -2.41 -2.76 -5.79
CA ASP A 77 -1.30 -3.42 -5.09
C ASP A 77 -1.70 -4.73 -4.38
N PHE A 78 -2.98 -4.93 -4.03
CA PHE A 78 -3.44 -6.18 -3.42
C PHE A 78 -3.35 -7.39 -4.37
N LYS A 79 -3.17 -7.21 -5.68
CA LYS A 79 -2.87 -8.34 -6.58
C LYS A 79 -1.58 -9.07 -6.19
N TYR A 80 -0.62 -8.37 -5.58
CA TYR A 80 0.62 -8.97 -5.08
C TYR A 80 0.40 -9.81 -3.81
N LEU A 81 -0.70 -9.60 -3.08
CA LEU A 81 -1.10 -10.47 -1.97
C LEU A 81 -1.40 -11.88 -2.50
N ALA A 82 -2.19 -12.02 -3.56
CA ALA A 82 -2.47 -13.31 -4.19
C ALA A 82 -1.20 -14.03 -4.69
N VAL A 83 -0.21 -13.26 -5.15
CA VAL A 83 1.12 -13.78 -5.50
C VAL A 83 1.83 -14.34 -4.27
N VAL A 84 1.83 -13.59 -3.17
CA VAL A 84 2.49 -13.99 -1.91
C VAL A 84 1.84 -15.20 -1.26
N GLU A 85 0.51 -15.31 -1.35
CA GLU A 85 -0.29 -16.37 -0.73
C GLU A 85 -0.12 -17.72 -1.42
N SER A 86 -0.26 -17.77 -2.75
CA SER A 86 -0.31 -19.04 -3.48
C SER A 86 0.71 -19.15 -4.61
N GLY A 87 1.39 -18.06 -4.96
CA GLY A 87 2.10 -17.98 -6.24
C GLY A 87 1.13 -18.10 -7.42
N LEU A 88 -0.10 -17.59 -7.27
CA LEU A 88 -1.19 -17.67 -8.25
C LEU A 88 -1.55 -19.12 -8.64
N LYS A 89 -1.60 -20.03 -7.65
CA LYS A 89 -1.97 -21.44 -7.87
C LYS A 89 -3.37 -21.73 -7.33
N ALA A 90 -4.22 -22.30 -8.19
CA ALA A 90 -5.59 -22.70 -7.84
C ALA A 90 -5.63 -23.84 -6.81
N ASP A 91 -4.66 -24.74 -6.85
CA ASP A 91 -4.57 -25.96 -6.03
C ASP A 91 -3.69 -25.81 -4.79
N ALA A 92 -3.19 -24.59 -4.50
CA ALA A 92 -2.42 -24.33 -3.30
C ALA A 92 -3.29 -24.59 -2.06
N VAL A 93 -2.80 -25.46 -1.16
CA VAL A 93 -3.43 -25.75 0.13
C VAL A 93 -2.38 -25.63 1.23
N SER A 94 -2.62 -24.78 2.22
CA SER A 94 -1.75 -24.68 3.39
C SER A 94 -1.99 -25.81 4.37
N HIS A 95 -1.02 -26.04 5.26
CA HIS A 95 -1.17 -27.00 6.37
C HIS A 95 -2.38 -26.73 7.28
N LYS A 96 -2.87 -25.48 7.30
CA LYS A 96 -4.03 -25.05 8.09
C LYS A 96 -5.35 -25.12 7.29
N GLY A 97 -5.32 -25.52 6.03
CA GLY A 97 -6.52 -25.66 5.18
C GLY A 97 -6.89 -24.41 4.36
N ALA A 98 -6.08 -23.34 4.42
CA ALA A 98 -6.21 -22.20 3.52
C ALA A 98 -6.02 -22.68 2.07
N THR A 99 -6.90 -22.28 1.13
CA THR A 99 -6.92 -22.87 -0.22
C THR A 99 -7.02 -21.83 -1.33
N GLY A 100 -6.41 -22.14 -2.47
CA GLY A 100 -6.55 -21.43 -3.73
C GLY A 100 -5.73 -20.14 -3.81
N TYR A 101 -6.09 -19.31 -4.79
CA TYR A 101 -5.31 -18.13 -5.19
C TYR A 101 -5.05 -17.16 -4.04
N TRP A 102 -6.08 -16.95 -3.23
CA TRP A 102 -6.12 -15.98 -2.12
C TRP A 102 -5.93 -16.63 -0.75
N GLN A 103 -5.65 -17.94 -0.70
CA GLN A 103 -5.50 -18.73 0.53
C GLN A 103 -6.60 -18.43 1.56
N LEU A 104 -7.86 -18.50 1.12
CA LEU A 104 -8.99 -18.29 2.02
C LEU A 104 -9.17 -19.52 2.93
N MET A 105 -9.31 -19.28 4.23
CA MET A 105 -9.67 -20.31 5.21
C MET A 105 -11.06 -20.89 4.90
N PRO A 106 -11.33 -22.17 5.19
CA PRO A 106 -12.63 -22.79 4.92
C PRO A 106 -13.80 -21.99 5.49
N GLU A 107 -13.73 -21.59 6.76
CA GLU A 107 -14.78 -20.86 7.47
C GLU A 107 -14.99 -19.49 6.85
N THR A 108 -13.91 -18.75 6.59
CA THR A 108 -13.95 -17.45 5.93
C THR A 108 -14.55 -17.54 4.53
N ALA A 109 -14.23 -18.60 3.78
CA ALA A 109 -14.81 -18.81 2.44
C ALA A 109 -16.32 -19.08 2.51
N ASP A 110 -16.76 -19.91 3.45
CA ASP A 110 -18.17 -20.24 3.66
C ASP A 110 -18.99 -19.01 4.08
N GLU A 111 -18.40 -18.14 4.92
CA GLU A 111 -18.93 -16.83 5.32
C GLU A 111 -19.02 -15.88 4.12
N LEU A 112 -17.99 -15.83 3.28
CA LEU A 112 -17.98 -15.03 2.04
C LEU A 112 -18.88 -15.63 0.94
N GLY A 113 -19.61 -16.70 1.23
CA GLY A 113 -20.58 -17.30 0.31
C GLY A 113 -19.94 -18.14 -0.80
N LEU A 114 -18.66 -18.51 -0.68
CA LEU A 114 -18.04 -19.46 -1.58
C LEU A 114 -18.58 -20.86 -1.29
N LYS A 115 -18.93 -21.60 -2.36
CA LYS A 115 -19.35 -22.98 -2.25
C LYS A 115 -18.15 -23.89 -2.08
N ARG A 116 -18.20 -24.70 -1.03
CA ARG A 116 -17.23 -25.75 -0.73
C ARG A 116 -17.93 -27.05 -0.39
N ASN A 117 -17.64 -28.10 -1.13
CA ASN A 117 -18.05 -29.48 -0.88
C ASN A 117 -17.02 -30.44 -1.53
N ASP A 118 -17.24 -31.74 -1.40
CA ASP A 118 -16.28 -32.77 -1.87
C ASP A 118 -15.95 -32.70 -3.37
N LYS A 119 -16.81 -32.06 -4.18
CA LYS A 119 -16.65 -31.96 -5.64
C LYS A 119 -16.23 -30.57 -6.10
N VAL A 120 -16.60 -29.52 -5.36
CA VAL A 120 -16.45 -28.13 -5.77
C VAL A 120 -15.88 -27.34 -4.61
N ASP A 121 -14.76 -26.66 -4.85
CA ASP A 121 -14.18 -25.69 -3.92
C ASP A 121 -13.91 -24.38 -4.66
N GLU A 122 -14.82 -23.42 -4.52
CA GLU A 122 -14.78 -22.14 -5.24
C GLU A 122 -13.64 -21.22 -4.78
N ARG A 123 -12.91 -21.58 -3.71
CA ARG A 123 -11.64 -20.92 -3.39
C ARG A 123 -10.58 -21.11 -4.48
N LYS A 124 -10.71 -22.18 -5.28
CA LYS A 124 -9.83 -22.51 -6.41
C LYS A 124 -10.25 -21.82 -7.72
N ASP A 125 -11.39 -21.15 -7.75
CA ASP A 125 -11.87 -20.38 -8.90
C ASP A 125 -11.35 -18.95 -8.81
N LEU A 126 -10.60 -18.48 -9.82
CA LEU A 126 -9.93 -17.19 -9.77
C LEU A 126 -10.92 -16.01 -9.66
N LEU A 127 -12.02 -16.05 -10.41
CA LEU A 127 -13.02 -14.98 -10.43
C LEU A 127 -13.73 -14.92 -9.08
N LYS A 128 -14.25 -16.05 -8.62
CA LYS A 128 -15.04 -16.13 -7.37
C LYS A 128 -14.20 -15.85 -6.14
N SER A 129 -13.00 -16.44 -6.07
CA SER A 129 -12.10 -16.23 -4.94
C SER A 129 -11.58 -14.79 -4.89
N THR A 130 -11.33 -14.13 -6.04
CA THR A 130 -10.93 -12.72 -6.06
C THR A 130 -12.05 -11.80 -5.60
N ASP A 131 -13.29 -12.03 -6.05
CA ASP A 131 -14.44 -11.26 -5.56
C ASP A 131 -14.63 -11.41 -4.04
N ALA A 132 -14.55 -12.66 -3.53
CA ALA A 132 -14.62 -12.95 -2.11
C ALA A 132 -13.48 -12.28 -1.32
N ALA A 133 -12.24 -12.36 -1.80
CA ALA A 133 -11.09 -11.70 -1.18
C ALA A 133 -11.27 -10.18 -1.13
N CYS A 134 -11.78 -9.56 -2.21
CA CYS A 134 -12.07 -8.12 -2.22
C CYS A 134 -13.10 -7.73 -1.15
N ARG A 135 -14.17 -8.53 -0.98
CA ARG A 135 -15.16 -8.31 0.07
C ARG A 135 -14.53 -8.42 1.46
N TYR A 136 -13.66 -9.41 1.68
CA TYR A 136 -12.93 -9.55 2.94
C TYR A 136 -11.98 -8.38 3.21
N LEU A 137 -11.20 -7.96 2.21
CA LEU A 137 -10.32 -6.78 2.30
C LEU A 137 -11.10 -5.51 2.66
N ARG A 138 -12.30 -5.31 2.10
CA ARG A 138 -13.18 -4.19 2.49
C ARG A 138 -13.64 -4.28 3.93
N ILE A 139 -13.97 -5.48 4.43
CA ILE A 139 -14.32 -5.70 5.84
C ILE A 139 -13.15 -5.33 6.74
N LEU A 140 -11.95 -5.82 6.43
CA LEU A 140 -10.74 -5.47 7.18
C LEU A 140 -10.49 -3.96 7.17
N TYR A 141 -10.61 -3.33 6.00
CA TYR A 141 -10.36 -1.89 5.85
C TYR A 141 -11.34 -1.04 6.65
N ARG A 142 -12.63 -1.37 6.65
CA ARG A 142 -13.65 -0.68 7.46
C ARG A 142 -13.31 -0.68 8.96
N ASN A 143 -12.63 -1.72 9.43
CA ASN A 143 -12.29 -1.88 10.85
C ASN A 143 -10.92 -1.28 11.22
N LEU A 144 -9.99 -1.19 10.27
CA LEU A 144 -8.59 -0.84 10.54
C LEU A 144 -8.18 0.52 9.98
N GLY A 145 -8.85 1.02 8.94
CA GLY A 145 -8.60 2.33 8.34
C GLY A 145 -7.27 2.50 7.61
N SER A 146 -6.46 1.44 7.50
CA SER A 146 -5.15 1.45 6.84
C SER A 146 -4.92 0.17 6.03
N TRP A 147 -4.44 0.31 4.81
CA TRP A 147 -4.15 -0.80 3.90
C TRP A 147 -2.95 -1.63 4.34
N THR A 148 -1.91 -1.02 4.92
CA THR A 148 -0.80 -1.75 5.52
C THR A 148 -1.27 -2.60 6.71
N MET A 149 -2.17 -2.08 7.54
CA MET A 149 -2.84 -2.84 8.59
C MET A 149 -3.77 -3.93 8.05
N VAL A 150 -4.49 -3.68 6.95
CA VAL A 150 -5.32 -4.70 6.28
C VAL A 150 -4.49 -5.87 5.79
N ALA A 151 -3.34 -5.63 5.14
CA ALA A 151 -2.46 -6.71 4.69
C ALA A 151 -1.94 -7.54 5.89
N ALA A 152 -1.60 -6.89 7.00
CA ALA A 152 -1.21 -7.58 8.23
C ALA A 152 -2.35 -8.41 8.82
N ALA A 153 -3.57 -7.86 8.84
CA ALA A 153 -4.76 -8.55 9.35
C ALA A 153 -5.22 -9.70 8.47
N TYR A 154 -4.97 -9.64 7.16
CA TYR A 154 -5.27 -10.73 6.24
C TYR A 154 -4.48 -11.99 6.61
N ASN A 155 -3.19 -11.84 6.93
CA ASN A 155 -2.35 -12.94 7.41
C ASN A 155 -2.57 -13.28 8.90
N GLY A 156 -2.58 -12.26 9.75
CA GLY A 156 -2.52 -12.41 11.20
C GLY A 156 -3.87 -12.50 11.92
N GLY A 157 -4.96 -12.22 11.20
CA GLY A 157 -6.32 -12.12 11.73
C GLY A 157 -6.63 -10.76 12.36
N ILE A 158 -7.83 -10.23 12.09
CA ILE A 158 -8.28 -8.91 12.56
C ILE A 158 -8.32 -8.77 14.08
N GLY A 159 -8.83 -9.77 14.81
CA GLY A 159 -8.94 -9.70 16.27
C GLY A 159 -7.58 -9.59 16.96
N ARG A 160 -6.55 -10.25 16.40
CA ARG A 160 -5.17 -10.11 16.86
C ARG A 160 -4.67 -8.68 16.63
N MET A 161 -4.88 -8.13 15.42
CA MET A 161 -4.46 -6.75 15.10
C MET A 161 -5.12 -5.74 16.04
N GLN A 162 -6.44 -5.82 16.23
CA GLN A 162 -7.16 -4.93 17.15
C GLN A 162 -6.66 -5.05 18.60
N SER A 163 -6.34 -6.28 19.05
CA SER A 163 -5.76 -6.51 20.37
C SER A 163 -4.39 -5.85 20.53
N HIS A 164 -3.49 -5.98 19.53
CA HIS A 164 -2.20 -5.29 19.54
C HIS A 164 -2.37 -3.77 19.51
N MET A 165 -3.24 -3.25 18.64
CA MET A 165 -3.51 -1.82 18.53
C MET A 165 -3.99 -1.24 19.85
N LYS A 166 -4.94 -1.91 20.50
CA LYS A 166 -5.48 -1.49 21.81
C LYS A 166 -4.44 -1.54 22.91
N LYS A 167 -3.67 -2.63 23.00
CA LYS A 167 -2.65 -2.81 24.06
C LYS A 167 -1.50 -1.82 23.94
N GLN A 168 -1.10 -1.48 22.72
CA GLN A 168 0.06 -0.64 22.45
C GLN A 168 -0.31 0.81 22.14
N GLN A 169 -1.61 1.13 22.06
CA GLN A 169 -2.13 2.45 21.66
C GLN A 169 -1.52 2.93 20.34
N GLN A 170 -1.36 2.01 19.40
CA GLN A 170 -0.72 2.24 18.11
C GLN A 170 -1.60 1.73 16.99
N SER A 171 -1.76 2.52 15.93
CA SER A 171 -2.57 2.18 14.75
C SER A 171 -1.76 2.14 13.45
N ASN A 172 -0.48 2.48 13.50
CA ASN A 172 0.44 2.40 12.38
C ASN A 172 1.20 1.06 12.42
N TYR A 173 1.14 0.32 11.31
CA TYR A 173 1.81 -0.97 11.13
C TYR A 173 3.29 -0.94 11.53
N TYR A 174 4.04 0.08 11.08
CA TYR A 174 5.49 0.13 11.24
C TYR A 174 5.94 0.34 12.69
N PHE A 175 5.04 0.83 13.54
CA PHE A 175 5.28 1.06 14.95
C PHE A 175 4.58 0.03 15.85
N LEU A 176 3.81 -0.90 15.27
CA LEU A 176 3.09 -1.92 16.00
C LEU A 176 3.98 -3.16 16.19
N SER A 177 4.22 -3.55 17.44
CA SER A 177 4.94 -4.77 17.74
C SER A 177 4.03 -5.99 17.56
N MET A 178 4.42 -6.87 16.63
CA MET A 178 3.71 -8.09 16.26
C MET A 178 4.67 -9.30 16.27
N ASN A 179 4.13 -10.50 16.11
CA ASN A 179 4.98 -11.68 15.92
C ASN A 179 5.76 -11.57 14.59
N ALA A 180 6.86 -12.33 14.49
CA ALA A 180 7.77 -12.26 13.35
C ALA A 180 7.08 -12.56 12.01
N GLU A 181 6.14 -13.51 11.98
CA GLU A 181 5.43 -13.90 10.75
C GLU A 181 4.58 -12.74 10.20
N THR A 182 3.73 -12.14 11.06
CA THR A 182 2.86 -11.04 10.67
C THR A 182 3.66 -9.74 10.43
N SER A 183 4.75 -9.51 11.16
CA SER A 183 5.63 -8.35 10.93
C SER A 183 6.42 -8.44 9.63
N ASP A 184 6.72 -9.64 9.14
CA ASP A 184 7.45 -9.85 7.88
C ASP A 184 6.50 -9.85 6.66
N TYR A 185 5.22 -10.15 6.87
CA TYR A 185 4.26 -10.40 5.79
C TYR A 185 4.05 -9.20 4.87
N LEU A 186 3.88 -7.98 5.41
CA LEU A 186 3.77 -6.78 4.58
C LEU A 186 5.04 -6.56 3.74
N TYR A 187 6.23 -6.71 4.35
CA TYR A 187 7.49 -6.53 3.63
C TYR A 187 7.66 -7.55 2.51
N LYS A 188 7.14 -8.77 2.68
CA LYS A 188 7.10 -9.78 1.61
C LYS A 188 6.25 -9.30 0.43
N ILE A 189 5.05 -8.76 0.68
CA ILE A 189 4.18 -8.21 -0.38
C ILE A 189 4.87 -7.04 -1.08
N VAL A 190 5.42 -6.09 -0.30
CA VAL A 190 6.12 -4.93 -0.84
C VAL A 190 7.33 -5.35 -1.67
N ALA A 191 8.12 -6.32 -1.22
CA ALA A 191 9.25 -6.85 -1.98
C ALA A 191 8.81 -7.48 -3.31
N VAL A 192 7.69 -8.21 -3.33
CA VAL A 192 7.11 -8.76 -4.56
C VAL A 192 6.60 -7.64 -5.47
N LYS A 193 5.88 -6.65 -4.95
CA LYS A 193 5.45 -5.45 -5.70
C LYS A 193 6.65 -4.78 -6.37
N GLU A 194 7.68 -4.47 -5.57
CA GLU A 194 8.90 -3.82 -6.01
C GLU A 194 9.60 -4.62 -7.13
N PHE A 195 9.71 -5.94 -6.97
CA PHE A 195 10.24 -6.80 -8.03
C PHE A 195 9.38 -6.78 -9.29
N PHE A 196 8.05 -6.77 -9.15
CA PHE A 196 7.16 -6.77 -10.29
C PHE A 196 7.19 -5.45 -11.07
N GLN A 197 7.28 -4.33 -10.37
CA GLN A 197 7.31 -3.00 -10.98
C GLN A 197 8.70 -2.63 -11.48
N PHE A 198 9.75 -3.02 -10.76
CA PHE A 198 11.14 -2.61 -11.02
C PHE A 198 12.14 -3.79 -10.96
N PRO A 199 11.93 -4.88 -11.72
CA PRO A 199 12.79 -6.07 -11.68
C PRO A 199 14.26 -5.76 -12.01
N GLY A 200 14.52 -4.78 -12.89
CA GLY A 200 15.87 -4.35 -13.25
C GLY A 200 16.67 -3.74 -12.08
N GLN A 201 16.01 -3.25 -11.04
CA GLN A 201 16.70 -2.76 -9.83
C GLN A 201 17.20 -3.92 -8.96
N TYR A 202 16.53 -5.07 -9.01
CA TYR A 202 16.78 -6.19 -8.08
C TYR A 202 17.49 -7.39 -8.73
N LEU A 203 17.64 -7.38 -10.06
CA LEU A 203 18.22 -8.49 -10.83
C LEU A 203 19.68 -8.30 -11.28
N THR A 204 20.36 -7.19 -11.02
CA THR A 204 21.64 -6.93 -11.71
C THR A 204 22.84 -7.72 -11.20
N ASN A 205 23.36 -8.58 -12.08
CA ASN A 205 24.80 -8.82 -12.27
C ASN A 205 25.32 -8.30 -13.64
N ASN A 206 24.51 -7.63 -14.47
CA ASN A 206 24.99 -6.93 -15.67
C ASN A 206 24.02 -5.81 -16.09
N LEU A 207 24.61 -4.76 -16.66
CA LEU A 207 24.03 -3.48 -17.07
C LEU A 207 22.66 -3.57 -17.77
N MET A 208 21.64 -2.99 -17.13
CA MET A 208 20.76 -1.93 -17.66
C MET A 208 19.68 -1.69 -16.61
N ALA A 209 19.95 -0.78 -15.67
CA ALA A 209 18.95 -0.24 -14.78
C ALA A 209 17.91 0.49 -15.63
N SER A 210 16.83 -0.21 -15.96
CA SER A 210 15.67 0.41 -16.57
C SER A 210 15.12 1.48 -15.63
N THR A 211 15.29 2.75 -15.99
CA THR A 211 14.66 3.90 -15.34
C THR A 211 13.18 3.95 -15.71
N GLY A 212 12.36 3.10 -15.07
CA GLY A 212 10.90 3.13 -15.25
C GLY A 212 10.20 1.84 -14.81
N ASN A 213 8.88 1.95 -14.58
CA ASN A 213 8.01 0.82 -14.23
C ASN A 213 7.97 -0.17 -15.42
N SER A 214 8.60 -1.34 -15.26
CA SER A 214 8.64 -2.36 -16.32
C SER A 214 7.35 -3.16 -16.40
N TYR A 215 6.54 -3.20 -15.34
CA TYR A 215 5.23 -3.83 -15.37
C TYR A 215 4.33 -3.14 -16.42
N GLU A 216 4.29 -1.80 -16.43
CA GLU A 216 3.49 -1.05 -17.42
C GLU A 216 3.93 -1.30 -18.86
N ARG A 217 5.24 -1.35 -19.10
CA ARG A 217 5.78 -1.62 -20.45
C ARG A 217 5.46 -3.02 -20.92
N GLU A 218 5.63 -4.02 -20.07
CA GLU A 218 5.33 -5.41 -20.44
C GLU A 218 3.84 -5.66 -20.63
N ARG A 219 2.99 -4.98 -19.83
CA ARG A 219 1.53 -4.96 -20.05
C ARG A 219 1.20 -4.33 -21.40
N ALA A 220 1.78 -3.18 -21.74
CA ALA A 220 1.59 -2.51 -23.02
C ALA A 220 2.06 -3.38 -24.21
N GLU A 221 3.20 -4.07 -24.08
CA GLU A 221 3.66 -5.02 -25.08
C GLU A 221 2.71 -6.22 -25.23
N ALA A 222 2.17 -6.73 -24.12
CA ALA A 222 1.20 -7.82 -24.16
C ALA A 222 -0.09 -7.40 -24.87
N ILE A 223 -0.56 -6.16 -24.64
CA ILE A 223 -1.68 -5.56 -25.39
C ILE A 223 -1.33 -5.45 -26.88
N ALA A 224 -0.16 -4.90 -27.20
CA ALA A 224 0.28 -4.70 -28.59
C ALA A 224 0.41 -6.03 -29.37
N LYS A 225 0.76 -7.11 -28.68
CA LYS A 225 0.85 -8.48 -29.24
C LYS A 225 -0.51 -9.21 -29.26
N GLY A 226 -1.59 -8.58 -28.79
CA GLY A 226 -2.92 -9.19 -28.70
C GLY A 226 -3.02 -10.32 -27.67
N LEU A 227 -2.10 -10.40 -26.72
CA LEU A 227 -2.08 -11.43 -25.67
C LEU A 227 -3.07 -11.13 -24.54
N ILE A 228 -3.34 -9.85 -24.31
CA ILE A 228 -4.34 -9.37 -23.36
C ILE A 228 -5.20 -8.29 -24.03
N PRO A 229 -6.48 -8.14 -23.67
CA PRO A 229 -7.34 -7.09 -24.22
C PRO A 229 -6.79 -5.69 -23.92
N ALA A 230 -6.97 -4.76 -24.87
CA ALA A 230 -6.54 -3.37 -24.70
C ALA A 230 -7.38 -2.60 -23.66
N GLU A 231 -8.67 -2.94 -23.59
CA GLU A 231 -9.59 -2.45 -22.57
C GLU A 231 -9.69 -3.46 -21.43
N GLU A 232 -9.73 -2.97 -20.20
CA GLU A 232 -9.96 -3.83 -19.03
C GLU A 232 -11.32 -4.53 -19.21
N PRO A 233 -11.36 -5.87 -19.23
CA PRO A 233 -12.62 -6.56 -19.40
C PRO A 233 -13.55 -6.20 -18.23
N GLU A 234 -14.80 -5.89 -18.55
CA GLU A 234 -15.83 -5.76 -17.53
C GLU A 234 -15.79 -7.03 -16.66
N PRO A 235 -15.72 -6.91 -15.33
CA PRO A 235 -15.60 -8.06 -14.44
C PRO A 235 -16.80 -8.99 -14.62
N VAL A 236 -16.61 -10.06 -15.40
CA VAL A 236 -17.65 -11.03 -15.73
C VAL A 236 -17.77 -12.04 -14.59
N GLY A 237 -18.93 -12.08 -13.97
CA GLY A 237 -19.26 -13.04 -12.91
C GLY A 237 -20.54 -12.64 -12.19
N LEU A 238 -21.38 -13.62 -11.86
CA LEU A 238 -22.49 -13.39 -10.95
C LEU A 238 -21.89 -12.93 -9.61
N ALA A 239 -22.30 -11.75 -9.14
CA ALA A 239 -21.96 -11.34 -7.79
C ALA A 239 -22.39 -12.46 -6.84
N ILE A 240 -21.50 -12.90 -5.96
CA ILE A 240 -21.89 -13.79 -4.89
C ILE A 240 -22.78 -12.95 -3.98
N GLU A 241 -24.09 -13.19 -4.06
CA GLU A 241 -25.05 -12.53 -3.18
C GLU A 241 -24.59 -12.76 -1.74
N PRO A 242 -24.32 -11.69 -0.97
CA PRO A 242 -23.95 -11.84 0.42
C PRO A 242 -25.10 -12.58 1.12
N LYS A 243 -24.79 -13.65 1.86
CA LYS A 243 -25.76 -14.19 2.83
C LYS A 243 -26.22 -13.03 3.72
N GLU A 244 -27.53 -12.93 3.95
CA GLU A 244 -28.17 -11.82 4.66
C GLU A 244 -27.36 -11.39 5.89
N SER A 245 -27.00 -10.10 5.94
CA SER A 245 -26.19 -9.44 6.98
C SER A 245 -24.87 -10.15 7.32
N LEU A 246 -23.83 -9.90 6.52
CA LEU A 246 -22.43 -10.13 6.89
C LEU A 246 -21.99 -9.12 7.99
N GLU A 247 -22.65 -9.15 9.14
CA GLU A 247 -22.05 -8.69 10.39
C GLU A 247 -21.28 -9.87 10.96
N LEU A 248 -19.97 -9.95 10.67
CA LEU A 248 -19.11 -10.93 11.34
C LEU A 248 -19.20 -10.69 12.85
N ARG A 249 -19.93 -11.59 13.53
CA ARG A 249 -19.99 -11.62 14.99
C ARG A 249 -18.69 -12.22 15.50
N PHE A 250 -17.70 -11.35 15.71
CA PHE A 250 -16.53 -11.69 16.50
C PHE A 250 -16.93 -11.68 17.99
N GLU A 251 -17.31 -12.83 18.54
CA GLU A 251 -17.35 -13.06 20.00
C GLU A 251 -15.91 -12.98 20.55
N THR A 252 -15.53 -12.22 21.58
CA THR A 252 -16.20 -11.21 22.42
C THR A 252 -15.13 -10.37 23.11
N ALA A 253 -15.28 -9.06 23.08
CA ALA A 253 -15.11 -8.20 24.26
C ALA A 253 -16.03 -6.98 24.09
N SER A 254 -17.28 -7.15 24.54
CA SER A 254 -18.29 -6.09 24.76
C SER A 254 -18.45 -5.07 23.63
N VAL A 255 -19.15 -5.48 22.58
CA VAL A 255 -19.61 -4.59 21.49
C VAL A 255 -20.68 -3.61 22.01
N ASP A 256 -21.46 -3.97 23.04
CA ASP A 256 -22.57 -3.14 23.56
C ASP A 256 -22.13 -1.87 24.30
N SER A 257 -20.99 -1.90 25.00
CA SER A 257 -20.45 -0.69 25.65
C SER A 257 -19.91 0.33 24.62
N LEU A 258 -19.38 -0.14 23.50
CA LEU A 258 -18.83 0.72 22.44
C LEU A 258 -19.93 1.27 21.53
N LEU A 259 -20.94 0.48 21.16
CA LEU A 259 -22.08 0.96 20.36
C LEU A 259 -22.97 1.94 21.13
N GLY A 260 -23.14 1.77 22.44
CA GLY A 260 -23.81 2.75 23.30
C GLY A 260 -23.06 4.09 23.43
N THR A 261 -21.74 4.06 23.27
CA THR A 261 -20.87 5.25 23.27
C THR A 261 -20.79 5.91 21.89
N LEU A 262 -20.79 5.10 20.81
CA LEU A 262 -20.71 5.54 19.42
C LEU A 262 -22.04 6.03 18.86
N SER A 263 -23.19 5.50 19.31
CA SER A 263 -24.53 6.00 18.92
C SER A 263 -24.85 7.39 19.48
N LYS A 264 -24.15 7.82 20.54
CA LYS A 264 -24.19 9.21 21.04
C LYS A 264 -23.36 10.18 20.20
N LEU A 265 -22.47 9.68 19.37
CA LEU A 265 -21.77 10.48 18.35
C LEU A 265 -22.64 10.50 17.09
N LYS A 266 -23.55 11.47 17.03
CA LYS A 266 -24.24 11.81 15.77
C LYS A 266 -23.20 11.95 14.66
N ALA A 267 -23.52 11.43 13.49
CA ALA A 267 -22.82 11.67 12.23
C ALA A 267 -22.79 13.18 11.92
N SER A 268 -21.84 13.88 12.52
CA SER A 268 -21.38 15.18 12.06
C SER A 268 -20.15 14.94 11.19
N ASN A 269 -20.00 15.76 10.13
CA ASN A 269 -18.82 15.88 9.27
C ASN A 269 -17.52 16.12 10.08
N ALA A 270 -17.07 15.13 10.83
CA ALA A 270 -15.88 15.18 11.63
C ALA A 270 -14.71 14.86 10.69
N VAL A 271 -13.97 15.91 10.36
CA VAL A 271 -12.60 15.84 9.86
C VAL A 271 -11.84 14.82 10.73
N LEU A 272 -11.63 13.61 10.21
CA LEU A 272 -11.16 12.46 10.98
C LEU A 272 -9.71 12.61 11.44
N PHE A 273 -8.91 13.44 10.76
CA PHE A 273 -7.55 13.77 11.18
C PHE A 273 -7.04 15.04 10.47
N LYS A 274 -6.60 16.05 11.22
CA LYS A 274 -5.78 17.15 10.68
C LYS A 274 -4.32 16.81 10.85
N GLY A 275 -3.50 17.03 9.81
CA GLY A 275 -2.05 17.02 9.97
C GLY A 275 -1.60 18.08 10.98
N GLU A 276 -0.52 17.79 11.70
CA GLU A 276 0.04 18.67 12.74
C GLU A 276 0.55 19.99 12.15
N VAL A 277 0.95 19.97 10.88
CA VAL A 277 1.52 21.10 10.15
C VAL A 277 0.58 21.47 9.01
N GLU A 278 0.29 22.76 8.83
CA GLU A 278 -0.44 23.27 7.67
C GLU A 278 0.53 24.13 6.85
N ALA A 279 0.61 23.87 5.54
CA ALA A 279 1.48 24.63 4.65
C ALA A 279 0.81 24.92 3.31
N GLU A 280 1.10 26.09 2.76
CA GLU A 280 0.57 26.58 1.49
C GLU A 280 1.62 26.47 0.39
N LEU A 281 1.20 25.99 -0.78
CA LEU A 281 2.05 25.95 -1.96
C LEU A 281 2.46 27.37 -2.38
N ILE A 282 3.77 27.62 -2.47
CA ILE A 282 4.32 28.89 -2.96
C ILE A 282 4.99 28.74 -4.33
N LYS A 283 5.54 27.56 -4.62
CA LYS A 283 6.20 27.29 -5.90
C LYS A 283 5.96 25.85 -6.35
N PRO A 284 5.05 25.64 -7.32
CA PRO A 284 4.84 24.33 -7.90
C PRO A 284 6.02 23.90 -8.78
N GLY A 285 6.39 22.63 -8.68
CA GLY A 285 7.17 21.94 -9.71
C GLY A 285 6.25 21.31 -10.76
N LYS A 286 6.82 20.51 -11.68
CA LYS A 286 6.00 19.69 -12.57
C LYS A 286 5.25 18.63 -11.75
N VAL A 287 4.04 18.26 -12.18
CA VAL A 287 3.28 17.14 -11.63
C VAL A 287 3.88 15.83 -12.13
N ALA A 288 5.04 15.48 -11.59
CA ALA A 288 5.80 14.29 -11.93
C ALA A 288 6.65 13.85 -10.74
N VAL A 289 6.87 12.54 -10.64
CA VAL A 289 7.69 11.93 -9.58
C VAL A 289 9.09 12.52 -9.56
N GLY A 290 9.62 12.76 -8.35
CA GLY A 290 10.95 13.33 -8.11
C GLY A 290 11.04 14.85 -8.24
N GLN A 291 9.94 15.53 -8.60
CA GLN A 291 9.93 16.99 -8.67
C GLN A 291 9.83 17.61 -7.28
N THR A 292 10.57 18.71 -7.06
CA THR A 292 10.52 19.46 -5.80
C THR A 292 9.58 20.65 -5.90
N TRP A 293 8.75 20.78 -4.88
CA TRP A 293 7.73 21.80 -4.71
C TRP A 293 8.02 22.53 -3.39
N GLU A 294 7.78 23.84 -3.34
CA GLU A 294 8.04 24.64 -2.15
C GLU A 294 6.71 25.04 -1.51
N PHE A 295 6.61 24.77 -0.22
CA PHE A 295 5.46 25.11 0.61
C PHE A 295 5.91 26.01 1.75
N LYS A 296 5.00 26.86 2.22
CA LYS A 296 5.25 27.79 3.31
C LYS A 296 4.33 27.48 4.48
N LEU A 297 4.88 27.38 5.69
CA LEU A 297 4.09 27.14 6.90
C LEU A 297 3.09 28.27 7.14
N THR A 298 1.85 27.92 7.46
CA THR A 298 0.77 28.89 7.69
C THR A 298 0.74 29.43 9.13
N LYS A 299 1.34 28.69 10.07
CA LYS A 299 1.38 28.99 11.50
C LYS A 299 2.64 28.42 12.15
N ASP A 300 2.96 28.94 13.33
CA ASP A 300 4.01 28.39 14.17
C ASP A 300 3.63 26.97 14.62
N VAL A 301 4.59 26.05 14.60
CA VAL A 301 4.38 24.66 14.99
C VAL A 301 5.59 24.12 15.76
N VAL A 302 5.33 23.25 16.73
CA VAL A 302 6.37 22.57 17.50
C VAL A 302 6.33 21.10 17.13
N ILE A 303 7.46 20.57 16.66
CA ILE A 303 7.63 19.17 16.25
C ILE A 303 8.79 18.58 17.06
N GLY A 304 8.47 17.76 18.06
CA GLY A 304 9.45 17.30 19.04
C GLY A 304 10.12 18.51 19.71
N ASP A 305 11.44 18.60 19.62
CA ASP A 305 12.24 19.70 20.18
C ASP A 305 12.42 20.89 19.21
N GLN A 306 11.86 20.80 18.01
CA GLN A 306 12.02 21.82 16.97
C GLN A 306 10.85 22.80 16.98
N LYS A 307 11.15 24.08 17.16
CA LYS A 307 10.19 25.18 17.01
C LYS A 307 10.33 25.75 15.61
N LEU A 308 9.26 25.63 14.83
CA LEU A 308 9.19 26.12 13.46
C LEU A 308 8.26 27.31 13.39
N GLY A 309 8.69 28.34 12.69
CA GLY A 309 7.97 29.59 12.54
C GLY A 309 7.01 29.57 11.35
N LYS A 310 5.95 30.34 11.46
CA LYS A 310 5.15 30.78 10.31
C LYS A 310 6.08 31.38 9.27
N ASN A 311 5.85 31.01 8.01
CA ASN A 311 6.68 31.32 6.84
C ASN A 311 7.92 30.43 6.61
N ASP A 312 8.26 29.51 7.50
CA ASP A 312 9.32 28.55 7.20
C ASP A 312 8.96 27.72 5.96
N VAL A 313 9.97 27.38 5.16
CA VAL A 313 9.79 26.77 3.84
C VAL A 313 10.03 25.27 3.92
N LEU A 314 9.00 24.52 3.57
CA LEU A 314 8.99 23.08 3.43
C LEU A 314 9.26 22.71 1.96
N TYR A 315 10.34 21.96 1.73
CA TYR A 315 10.68 21.44 0.40
C TYR A 315 10.13 20.03 0.26
N ALA A 316 9.07 19.87 -0.52
CA ALA A 316 8.42 18.61 -0.74
C ALA A 316 8.84 17.99 -2.08
N THR A 317 9.15 16.71 -2.08
CA THR A 317 9.34 15.91 -3.28
C THR A 317 8.03 15.19 -3.58
N VAL A 318 7.67 15.13 -4.86
CA VAL A 318 6.59 14.28 -5.36
C VAL A 318 7.08 12.83 -5.33
N ASP A 319 6.58 12.04 -4.38
CA ASP A 319 6.92 10.62 -4.27
C ASP A 319 6.11 9.81 -5.30
N ASP A 320 4.86 10.18 -5.58
CA ASP A 320 4.01 9.51 -6.58
C ASP A 320 2.90 10.44 -7.14
N VAL A 321 2.38 10.11 -8.33
CA VAL A 321 1.21 10.74 -8.95
C VAL A 321 0.26 9.67 -9.47
N ASP A 322 -0.84 9.44 -8.76
CA ASP A 322 -1.90 8.56 -9.22
C ASP A 322 -2.86 9.35 -10.11
N ARG A 323 -2.69 9.20 -11.42
CA ARG A 323 -3.56 9.85 -12.41
C ARG A 323 -4.94 9.22 -12.53
N GLN A 324 -5.13 7.98 -12.05
CA GLN A 324 -6.44 7.32 -12.08
C GLN A 324 -7.35 7.83 -10.97
N SER A 325 -6.83 7.97 -9.75
CA SER A 325 -7.58 8.56 -8.63
C SER A 325 -7.50 10.08 -8.54
N GLY A 326 -6.61 10.71 -9.32
CA GLY A 326 -6.40 12.14 -9.34
C GLY A 326 -5.69 12.65 -8.08
N GLN A 327 -4.79 11.85 -7.51
CA GLN A 327 -4.06 12.16 -6.29
C GLN A 327 -2.56 12.37 -6.53
N ILE A 328 -1.95 13.18 -5.67
CA ILE A 328 -0.51 13.41 -5.62
C ILE A 328 0.01 13.15 -4.20
N PHE A 329 1.13 12.44 -4.13
CA PHE A 329 1.76 12.03 -2.89
C PHE A 329 3.04 12.85 -2.71
N LEU A 330 3.10 13.58 -1.60
CA LEU A 330 4.17 14.52 -1.31
C LEU A 330 4.81 14.18 0.02
N ARG A 331 6.15 14.21 0.04
CA ARG A 331 6.94 14.07 1.26
C ARG A 331 8.00 15.14 1.31
N SER A 332 8.20 15.73 2.48
CA SER A 332 9.35 16.59 2.74
C SER A 332 10.32 15.90 3.68
N THR A 333 11.61 16.08 3.44
CA THR A 333 12.69 15.68 4.36
C THR A 333 13.50 16.88 4.84
N LYS A 334 13.11 18.08 4.40
CA LYS A 334 13.86 19.32 4.59
C LYS A 334 12.91 20.49 4.75
N LEU A 335 13.05 21.15 5.89
CA LEU A 335 12.44 22.42 6.18
C LEU A 335 13.54 23.46 6.44
N VAL A 336 13.32 24.69 6.01
CA VAL A 336 14.28 25.80 6.13
C VAL A 336 13.59 26.97 6.79
N ALA A 337 14.12 27.42 7.92
CA ALA A 337 13.59 28.58 8.61
C ALA A 337 13.72 29.84 7.77
N ASP A 338 12.69 30.69 7.77
CA ASP A 338 12.72 31.88 6.94
C ASP A 338 13.71 32.93 7.46
N VAL A 339 13.81 33.07 8.78
CA VAL A 339 14.59 34.14 9.42
C VAL A 339 16.09 33.88 9.41
N ASP A 340 16.53 32.73 9.92
CA ASP A 340 17.95 32.40 10.11
C ASP A 340 18.50 31.43 9.05
N LYS A 341 17.65 31.02 8.09
CA LYS A 341 17.94 30.03 7.04
C LYS A 341 18.46 28.69 7.58
N LYS A 342 18.20 28.38 8.86
CA LYS A 342 18.55 27.11 9.48
C LYS A 342 17.76 25.98 8.84
N SER A 343 18.43 24.88 8.51
CA SER A 343 17.78 23.70 7.93
C SER A 343 17.48 22.66 9.00
N TYR A 344 16.25 22.17 8.96
CA TYR A 344 15.72 21.10 9.80
C TYR A 344 15.53 19.86 8.94
N LYS A 345 16.11 18.73 9.38
CA LYS A 345 15.89 17.40 8.80
C LYS A 345 14.68 16.79 9.50
N LEU A 346 13.51 16.97 8.92
CA LEU A 346 12.24 16.43 9.39
C LEU A 346 11.56 15.73 8.24
N THR A 347 11.12 14.50 8.45
CA THR A 347 10.34 13.76 7.47
C THR A 347 8.85 14.03 7.71
N LEU A 348 8.19 14.63 6.74
CA LEU A 348 6.78 15.02 6.77
C LEU A 348 6.07 14.42 5.57
N ILE A 349 4.90 13.83 5.79
CA ILE A 349 4.01 13.34 4.72
C ILE A 349 2.80 14.23 4.59
N CYS A 350 2.43 14.53 3.34
CA CYS A 350 1.22 15.29 3.04
C CYS A 350 -0.01 14.39 3.18
N LEU A 351 -0.96 14.83 4.01
CA LEU A 351 -2.21 14.13 4.32
C LEU A 351 -3.41 14.86 3.71
N ASN A 352 -4.36 14.09 3.20
CA ASN A 352 -5.68 14.60 2.87
C ASN A 352 -6.47 14.87 4.16
N PRO A 353 -6.90 16.12 4.40
CA PRO A 353 -7.60 16.49 5.64
C PRO A 353 -8.99 15.85 5.76
N GLN A 354 -9.60 15.39 4.66
CA GLN A 354 -10.90 14.70 4.70
C GLN A 354 -10.76 13.24 5.11
N THR A 355 -9.68 12.57 4.69
CA THR A 355 -9.49 11.13 4.89
C THR A 355 -8.46 10.80 5.97
N GLY A 356 -7.57 11.72 6.31
CA GLY A 356 -6.43 11.51 7.20
C GLY A 356 -5.30 10.66 6.60
N LEU A 357 -5.40 10.28 5.32
CA LEU A 357 -4.45 9.41 4.62
C LEU A 357 -3.44 10.20 3.80
N ALA A 358 -2.29 9.58 3.49
CA ALA A 358 -1.33 10.15 2.56
C ALA A 358 -1.93 10.26 1.15
N GLY A 359 -1.55 11.32 0.42
CA GLY A 359 -2.07 11.59 -0.91
C GLY A 359 -3.20 12.61 -0.87
N VAL A 360 -3.03 13.71 -1.60
CA VAL A 360 -4.00 14.81 -1.69
C VAL A 360 -4.53 14.93 -3.12
N PRO A 361 -5.75 15.45 -3.34
CA PRO A 361 -6.23 15.71 -4.69
C PRO A 361 -5.25 16.60 -5.46
N LEU A 362 -5.08 16.32 -6.76
CA LEU A 362 -4.24 17.14 -7.63
C LEU A 362 -4.67 18.62 -7.54
N PRO A 363 -3.71 19.55 -7.40
CA PRO A 363 -4.01 20.97 -7.43
C PRO A 363 -4.62 21.35 -8.79
N LYS A 364 -5.61 22.23 -8.75
CA LYS A 364 -6.25 22.74 -9.96
C LYS A 364 -5.27 23.61 -10.76
N ALA A 365 -5.53 23.74 -12.06
CA ALA A 365 -4.65 24.46 -12.98
C ALA A 365 -4.42 25.95 -12.58
N ASP A 366 -5.39 26.57 -11.90
CA ASP A 366 -5.27 27.93 -11.36
C ASP A 366 -4.42 28.02 -10.09
N GLN A 367 -4.24 26.92 -9.36
CA GLN A 367 -3.37 26.82 -8.17
C GLN A 367 -1.91 26.52 -8.53
N LEU A 368 -1.65 26.01 -9.74
CA LEU A 368 -0.32 25.71 -10.25
C LEU A 368 0.38 26.92 -10.90
N LYS A 369 -0.27 28.08 -10.95
CA LYS A 369 0.31 29.30 -11.53
C LYS A 369 1.04 30.10 -10.43
N PRO A 370 2.19 30.73 -10.74
CA PRO A 370 2.80 31.71 -9.83
C PRO A 370 1.80 32.81 -9.49
N GLY A 371 1.53 33.05 -8.20
CA GLY A 371 0.51 34.00 -7.73
C GLY A 371 -0.95 33.53 -7.93
N GLY A 372 -1.16 32.25 -8.26
CA GLY A 372 -2.46 31.62 -8.38
C GLY A 372 -3.19 31.43 -7.04
N ARG A 373 -4.36 30.78 -7.09
CA ARG A 373 -5.15 30.53 -5.87
C ARG A 373 -4.37 29.63 -4.91
N THR A 374 -4.38 29.95 -3.62
CA THR A 374 -3.63 29.19 -2.62
C THR A 374 -4.09 27.73 -2.57
N TRP A 375 -3.12 26.83 -2.47
CA TRP A 375 -3.35 25.41 -2.22
C TRP A 375 -2.71 25.05 -0.88
N ALA A 376 -3.53 24.95 0.15
CA ALA A 376 -3.13 24.59 1.50
C ALA A 376 -3.31 23.08 1.70
N VAL A 377 -2.30 22.43 2.25
CA VAL A 377 -2.33 21.00 2.55
C VAL A 377 -1.80 20.75 3.96
N SER A 378 -2.26 19.67 4.56
CA SER A 378 -1.86 19.26 5.91
C SER A 378 -0.72 18.27 5.83
N TRP A 379 0.23 18.34 6.76
CA TRP A 379 1.37 17.45 6.85
C TRP A 379 1.46 16.83 8.23
N LYS A 380 2.00 15.62 8.30
CA LYS A 380 2.25 14.91 9.55
C LYS A 380 3.67 14.39 9.58
N VAL A 381 4.26 14.43 10.76
CA VAL A 381 5.59 13.89 11.02
C VAL A 381 5.53 12.37 10.90
N LEU A 382 6.49 11.79 10.18
CA LEU A 382 6.64 10.34 10.06
C LEU A 382 7.38 9.73 11.25
#